data_AF-A0A951AZ67-F1
#
_entry.id   AF-A0A951AZ67-F1
#
_cell.length_a   1.000
_cell.length_b   1.000
_cell.length_c   1.000
_cell.angle_alpha   90.00
_cell.angle_beta   90.00
_cell.angle_gamma   90.00
#
_symmetry.space_group_name_H-M   'P 1'
#
loop_
_entity.id
_entity.type
_entity.pdbx_description
1 polymer ?
#
loop_
_entity_poly.entity_id
_entity_poly.type
_entity_poly.pdbx_seq_one_letter_code
_entity_poly.pdbx_strand_id
1 'polypeptide(L)' 'MEVNLTGNFLTLKHAAPLLRRSGGGAYTAISSVAAVIPCRFLAPYTTAKAGVDMLVRTAADELSH' A
#
# COMPACT_ATOMS: atom_id res chain seq x y z
N MET A 1 -3.27 4.47 11.84
CA MET A 1 -2.67 5.02 10.61
C MET A 1 -1.22 4.55 10.44
N GLU A 2 -0.39 4.70 11.47
CA GLU A 2 1.04 4.34 11.45
C GLU A 2 1.31 2.90 10.97
N VAL A 3 0.74 1.89 11.62
CA VAL A 3 1.01 0.49 11.23
C VAL A 3 0.38 0.16 9.87
N ASN A 4 -0.87 0.53 9.65
CA ASN A 4 -1.64 0.07 8.49
C ASN A 4 -1.26 0.78 7.17
N LEU A 5 -0.91 2.07 7.20
CA LEU A 5 -0.57 2.82 6.00
C LEU A 5 0.91 3.18 5.96
N THR A 6 1.42 3.84 7.02
CA THR A 6 2.82 4.26 7.06
C THR A 6 3.77 3.07 7.00
N GLY A 7 3.43 1.95 7.65
CA GLY A 7 4.17 0.70 7.54
C GLY A 7 4.29 0.22 6.10
N ASN A 8 3.17 0.12 5.37
CA ASN A 8 3.18 -0.27 3.95
C ASN A 8 4.02 0.69 3.10
N PHE A 9 3.86 2.01 3.29
CA PHE A 9 4.65 3.01 2.57
C PHE A 9 6.15 2.84 2.81
N LEU A 10 6.58 2.72 4.07
CA LEU A 10 7.99 2.57 4.41
C LEU A 10 8.56 1.24 3.88
N THR A 11 7.82 0.14 4.03
CA THR A 11 8.22 -1.16 3.47
C THR A 11 8.44 -1.06 1.96
N LEU A 12 7.48 -0.50 1.23
CA LEU A 12 7.60 -0.35 -0.23
C LEU A 12 8.74 0.59 -0.62
N LYS A 13 8.88 1.74 0.05
CA LYS A 13 9.98 2.70 -0.15
C LYS A 13 11.35 2.04 -0.06
N HIS A 14 11.54 1.15 0.91
CA HIS A 14 12.82 0.48 1.12
C HIS A 14 13.00 -0.78 0.26
N ALA A 15 11.90 -1.48 -0.05
CA ALA A 15 11.95 -2.70 -0.88
C ALA A 15 12.07 -2.40 -2.37
N ALA A 16 11.42 -1.36 -2.89
CA ALA A 16 11.37 -1.06 -4.33
C ALA A 16 12.77 -0.92 -4.98
N PRO A 17 13.75 -0.20 -4.39
CA PRO A 17 15.11 -0.15 -4.94
C PRO A 17 15.81 -1.52 -4.95
N LEU A 18 15.52 -2.37 -3.96
CA LEU A 18 16.10 -3.71 -3.88
C LEU A 18 15.50 -4.63 -4.94
N LEU A 19 14.18 -4.61 -5.11
CA LEU A 19 13.49 -5.36 -6.17
C LEU A 19 14.01 -4.96 -7.55
N ARG A 20 14.18 -3.66 -7.81
CA ARG A 20 14.75 -3.18 -9.08
C ARG A 20 16.19 -3.66 -9.30
N ARG A 21 17.04 -3.62 -8.26
CA ARG A 21 18.43 -4.13 -8.33
C ARG A 21 18.50 -5.63 -8.56
N SER A 22 17.50 -6.39 -8.11
CA SER A 22 17.39 -7.83 -8.31
C SER A 22 16.86 -8.24 -9.70
N GLY A 23 16.62 -7.28 -10.60
CA GLY A 23 16.08 -7.55 -11.93
C GLY A 23 14.55 -7.54 -12.00
N GLY A 24 13.88 -7.05 -10.96
CA GLY A 24 12.43 -6.96 -10.87
C GLY A 24 11.86 -7.70 -9.65
N GLY A 25 10.55 -7.63 -9.50
CA GLY A 25 9.83 -8.33 -8.45
C GLY A 25 8.40 -7.83 -8.28
N ALA A 26 7.73 -8.36 -7.26
CA ALA A 26 6.36 -8.01 -6.94
C ALA A 26 6.24 -7.55 -5.49
N TYR A 27 5.34 -6.59 -5.26
CA TYR A 27 4.92 -6.15 -3.94
C TYR A 27 3.41 -6.37 -3.80
N THR A 28 3.01 -7.08 -2.75
CA THR A 28 1.61 -7.36 -2.45
C THR A 28 1.27 -6.78 -1.08
N ALA A 29 0.34 -5.83 -1.03
CA ALA A 29 -0.20 -5.29 0.20
C ALA A 29 -1.54 -5.93 0.55
N ILE A 30 -1.78 -6.17 1.85
CA ILE A 30 -3.06 -6.69 2.33
C ILE A 30 -3.99 -5.53 2.67
N SER A 31 -5.03 -5.34 1.84
CA SER A 31 -6.07 -4.35 2.08
C SER A 31 -7.29 -4.95 2.78
N SER A 32 -8.49 -4.39 2.56
CA SER A 32 -9.77 -4.85 3.11
C SER A 32 -10.93 -4.34 2.25
N VAL A 33 -12.07 -5.03 2.28
CA VAL A 33 -13.33 -4.51 1.71
C VAL A 33 -13.72 -3.15 2.32
N ALA A 34 -13.27 -2.89 3.56
CA ALA A 34 -13.43 -1.61 4.25
C ALA A 34 -12.68 -0.43 3.59
N ALA A 35 -11.83 -0.69 2.59
CA ALA A 35 -11.23 0.34 1.75
C ALA A 35 -12.26 1.03 0.84
N VAL A 36 -13.33 0.32 0.47
CA VAL A 36 -14.34 0.79 -0.49
C VAL A 36 -15.75 0.86 0.10
N ILE A 37 -16.03 0.11 1.16
CA ILE A 37 -17.31 0.16 1.88
C ILE A 37 -17.09 0.78 3.27
N PRO A 38 -17.72 1.92 3.60
CA PRO A 38 -17.60 2.52 4.92
C PRO A 38 -18.14 1.60 6.02
N CYS A 39 -17.36 1.43 7.08
CA CYS A 39 -17.79 0.71 8.28
C CYS A 39 -17.86 1.68 9.46
N ARG A 40 -19.02 1.74 10.14
CA ARG A 40 -19.22 2.61 11.30
C ARG A 40 -18.18 2.30 12.39
N PHE A 41 -17.68 3.34 13.05
CA PHE A 41 -16.64 3.28 14.11
C PHE A 41 -15.23 2.88 13.66
N LEU A 42 -15.01 2.64 12.36
CA LEU A 42 -13.70 2.23 11.81
C LEU A 42 -13.06 3.29 10.91
N ALA A 43 -13.35 4.58 11.14
CA ALA A 43 -12.80 5.68 10.36
C ALA A 43 -11.27 5.60 10.12
N PRO A 44 -10.40 5.44 11.15
CA PRO A 44 -8.96 5.38 10.90
C PRO A 44 -8.52 4.11 10.16
N TYR A 45 -9.28 3.02 10.24
CA TYR A 45 -8.97 1.75 9.57
C TYR A 45 -9.41 1.79 8.10
N THR A 46 -10.66 2.18 7.83
CA THR A 46 -11.23 2.35 6.48
C THR A 46 -10.38 3.33 5.65
N THR A 47 -10.03 4.49 6.22
CA THR A 47 -9.13 5.46 5.58
C THR A 47 -7.74 4.88 5.32
N ALA A 48 -7.16 4.16 6.27
CA ALA A 48 -5.84 3.56 6.07
C ALA A 48 -5.85 2.51 4.95
N LYS A 49 -6.91 1.70 4.85
CA LYS A 49 -7.05 0.66 3.81
C LYS A 49 -7.30 1.27 2.42
N ALA A 50 -8.12 2.32 2.32
CA ALA A 50 -8.23 3.10 1.10
C ALA A 50 -6.87 3.71 0.68
N GLY A 51 -6.09 4.20 1.65
CA GLY A 51 -4.73 4.69 1.41
C GLY A 51 -3.78 3.61 0.89
N VAL A 52 -3.87 2.38 1.39
CA VAL A 52 -3.07 1.24 0.89
C VAL A 52 -3.41 0.93 -0.56
N ASP A 53 -4.69 0.94 -0.93
CA ASP A 53 -5.12 0.69 -2.30
C ASP A 53 -4.56 1.74 -3.27
N MET A 54 -4.63 3.02 -2.90
CA MET A 54 -4.10 4.09 -3.74
C MET A 54 -2.57 4.03 -3.79
N LEU A 55 -1.89 3.77 -2.66
CA LEU A 55 -0.44 3.61 -2.61
C LEU A 55 0.04 2.56 -3.62
N VAL A 56 -0.59 1.38 -3.66
CA VAL A 56 -0.20 0.30 -4.58
C VAL A 56 -0.45 0.71 -6.04
N ARG A 57 -1.58 1.37 -6.33
CA ARG A 57 -1.90 1.83 -7.70
C ARG A 57 -0.90 2.88 -8.19
N THR A 58 -0.60 3.87 -7.36
CA THR A 58 0.39 4.91 -7.69
C THR A 58 1.78 4.30 -7.84
N ALA A 59 2.19 3.42 -6.94
CA ALA A 59 3.50 2.78 -7.06
C ALA A 59 3.59 1.86 -8.28
N ALA A 60 2.51 1.17 -8.66
CA ALA A 60 2.49 0.39 -9.89
C ALA A 60 2.73 1.27 -11.12
N ASP A 61 2.07 2.44 -11.19
CA ASP A 61 2.26 3.42 -12.27
C ASP A 61 3.69 4.00 -12.28
N GLU A 62 4.22 4.38 -11.11
CA GLU A 62 5.56 4.96 -10.97
C GLU A 62 6.70 3.95 -11.19
N LEU A 63 6.46 2.65 -10.97
CA LEU A 63 7.50 1.61 -11.00
C LEU A 63 7.37 0.64 -12.19
N SER A 64 6.29 0.69 -12.99
CA SER A 64 6.14 -0.14 -14.18
C SER A 64 7.03 0.37 -15.32
N HIS A 65 8.27 -0.10 -15.36
CA HIS A 65 9.23 0.15 -16.44
C HIS A 65 9.99 -1.12 -16.81
#